data_AF-A0A930FM18-F1
#
_entry.id   AF-A0A930FM18-F1
#
_cell.length_a   1.000
_cell.length_b   1.000
_cell.length_c   1.000
_cell.angle_alpha   90.00
_cell.angle_beta   90.00
_cell.angle_gamma   90.00
#
_symmetry.space_group_name_H-M   'P 1'
#
loop_
_entity.id
_entity.type
_entity.pdbx_description
1 polymer ?
#
loop_
_entity_poly.entity_id
_entity_poly.type
_entity_poly.pdbx_seq_one_letter_code
_entity_poly.pdbx_strand_id
1 'polypeptide(L)'
;RQECARVARWLNALPLSAEKASEIMHPKREMWVRFIRALRLAEYSKKKGFEKLATLLDVFYNERYSVWQAELNTAYLNMDNEKAFSLLKQRPGVFARSLFACMLWLGADETLDAFKEIIDQVPTRLLFTLNMYADLYFNKEGKRSVQTILGTRVEIPKHPLVVGSYNEEQLAEMKAKIEDLCLWTIRRQFAKEENEHHFIYIDPQLYHIPLPIGDRSNNVHDFNATLMGTRFPLEGNEIRLFMQWGKDLPAQHLDMDLSCRIVYKDRTDICYFHNLTTLGCQHSGDIRSIPDKVGTAEYINIDVNTLRQHKAKYVLFTCNAYSNGALSPNLVVGWMDSKHKMKVSERTGVAYDPSAVIHQVRITQPLQKGLLFGVLDVEAKEIIWMELPFQGQVAQALSISGVKTLLEKLNSKLTIGNLLAIKAEAQGLQIETDPALADEVYDMQWAGQGKISELFLK
;
A
#
# COMPACT_ATOMS: atom_id res chain seq x y z
N ARG A 1 -2.13 46.73 9.86
CA ARG A 1 -1.99 45.71 8.79
C ARG A 1 -3.28 44.89 8.75
N GLN A 2 -3.92 44.79 7.58
CA GLN A 2 -5.20 44.09 7.44
C GLN A 2 -5.10 42.60 7.80
N GLU A 3 -3.99 41.96 7.45
CA GLU A 3 -3.74 40.53 7.71
C GLU A 3 -3.67 40.22 9.21
N CYS A 4 -2.96 41.04 9.99
CA CYS A 4 -2.89 40.92 11.46
C CYS A 4 -4.29 41.00 12.10
N ALA A 5 -5.09 41.98 11.68
CA ALA A 5 -6.45 42.15 12.18
C ALA A 5 -7.35 40.96 11.81
N ARG A 6 -7.19 40.41 10.59
CA ARG A 6 -7.93 39.23 10.13
C ARG A 6 -7.60 38.01 11.00
N VAL A 7 -6.32 37.72 11.21
CA VAL A 7 -5.91 36.57 12.04
C VAL A 7 -6.34 36.75 13.49
N ALA A 8 -6.22 37.96 14.05
CA ALA A 8 -6.71 38.24 15.41
C ALA A 8 -8.21 37.97 15.53
N ARG A 9 -9.02 38.34 14.53
CA ARG A 9 -10.47 38.06 14.51
C ARG A 9 -10.74 36.56 14.42
N TRP A 10 -10.00 35.83 13.58
CA TRP A 10 -10.14 34.37 13.48
C TRP A 10 -9.85 33.68 14.80
N LEU A 11 -8.73 34.00 15.45
CA LEU A 11 -8.37 33.41 16.74
C LEU A 11 -9.37 33.78 17.84
N ASN A 12 -9.87 35.02 17.85
CA ASN A 12 -10.88 35.45 18.81
C ASN A 12 -12.24 34.75 18.60
N ALA A 13 -12.57 34.40 17.35
CA ALA A 13 -13.82 33.73 17.00
C ALA A 13 -13.74 32.20 17.08
N LEU A 14 -12.60 31.62 17.45
CA LEU A 14 -12.45 30.18 17.55
C LEU A 14 -13.47 29.59 18.54
N PRO A 15 -14.22 28.54 18.16
CA PRO A 15 -15.14 27.84 19.04
C PRO A 15 -14.39 26.83 19.92
N LEU A 16 -13.31 27.28 20.58
CA LEU A 16 -12.47 26.48 21.47
C LEU A 16 -12.25 27.23 22.78
N SER A 17 -12.09 26.49 23.88
CA SER A 17 -11.62 27.09 25.13
C SER A 17 -10.16 27.52 25.00
N ALA A 18 -9.73 28.46 25.85
CA ALA A 18 -8.35 28.95 25.86
C ALA A 18 -7.35 27.82 26.18
N GLU A 19 -7.71 26.93 27.09
CA GLU A 19 -6.93 25.75 27.49
C GLU A 19 -6.80 24.78 26.32
N LYS A 20 -7.90 24.47 25.63
CA LYS A 20 -7.89 23.52 24.50
C LYS A 20 -7.08 24.05 23.32
N ALA A 21 -7.23 25.34 23.01
CA ALA A 21 -6.44 25.97 21.97
C ALA A 21 -4.94 26.00 22.35
N SER A 22 -4.63 26.30 23.62
CA SER A 22 -3.24 26.29 24.11
C SER A 22 -2.62 24.88 24.04
N GLU A 23 -3.38 23.83 24.38
CA GLU A 23 -2.96 22.44 24.22
C GLU A 23 -2.60 22.12 22.76
N ILE A 24 -3.43 22.52 21.80
CA ILE A 24 -3.19 22.29 20.36
C ILE A 24 -1.95 23.07 19.88
N MET A 25 -1.72 24.26 20.44
CA MET A 25 -0.55 25.08 20.11
C MET A 25 0.76 24.52 20.70
N HIS A 26 0.68 23.74 21.78
CA HIS A 26 1.84 23.28 22.55
C HIS A 26 2.93 22.55 21.73
N PRO A 27 2.63 21.59 20.82
CA PRO A 27 3.67 20.89 20.06
C PRO A 27 4.55 21.79 19.19
N LYS A 28 4.08 23.01 18.87
CA LYS A 28 4.83 24.02 18.12
C LYS A 28 4.87 25.35 18.86
N ARG A 29 5.00 25.32 20.20
CA ARG A 29 4.93 26.49 21.08
C ARG A 29 5.81 27.65 20.60
N GLU A 30 7.08 27.38 20.28
CA GLU A 30 8.03 28.41 19.81
C GLU A 30 7.60 29.09 18.51
N MET A 31 7.05 28.32 17.56
CA MET A 31 6.47 28.85 16.33
C MET A 31 5.29 29.78 16.67
N TRP A 32 4.42 29.37 17.59
CA TRP A 32 3.28 30.19 18.03
C TRP A 32 3.69 31.47 18.76
N VAL A 33 4.72 31.42 19.62
CA VAL A 33 5.28 32.63 20.25
C VAL A 33 5.76 33.62 19.19
N ARG A 34 6.48 33.15 18.16
CA ARG A 34 6.92 33.98 17.04
C ARG A 34 5.74 34.50 16.21
N PHE A 35 4.73 33.66 15.95
CA PHE A 35 3.52 34.01 15.22
C PHE A 35 2.72 35.12 15.94
N ILE A 36 2.52 34.98 17.25
CA ILE A 36 1.84 35.96 18.11
C ILE A 36 2.55 37.31 18.07
N ARG A 37 3.89 37.30 18.18
CA ARG A 37 4.72 38.51 18.10
C ARG A 37 4.66 39.17 16.73
N ALA A 38 4.86 38.40 15.66
CA ALA A 38 4.87 38.90 14.27
C ALA A 38 3.54 39.53 13.85
N LEU A 39 2.42 38.96 14.32
CA LEU A 39 1.08 39.48 14.02
C LEU A 39 0.56 40.49 15.04
N ARG A 40 1.38 40.85 16.05
CA ARG A 40 1.04 41.78 17.14
C ARG A 40 -0.27 41.41 17.85
N LEU A 41 -0.54 40.12 18.04
CA LEU A 41 -1.81 39.67 18.60
C LEU A 41 -2.03 40.16 20.04
N ALA A 42 -0.95 40.36 20.80
CA ALA A 42 -0.99 40.96 22.14
C ALA A 42 -1.46 42.43 22.16
N GLU A 43 -1.34 43.16 21.05
CA GLU A 43 -1.89 44.51 20.92
C GLU A 43 -3.39 44.45 20.58
N TYR A 44 -3.80 43.49 19.75
CA TYR A 44 -5.21 43.29 19.41
C TYR A 44 -6.01 42.74 20.59
N SER A 45 -5.43 41.88 21.43
CA SER A 45 -6.11 41.33 22.61
C SER A 45 -6.52 42.39 23.63
N LYS A 46 -5.88 43.57 23.63
CA LYS A 46 -6.24 44.69 24.50
C LYS A 46 -7.45 45.49 24.00
N LYS A 47 -7.93 45.22 22.78
CA LYS A 47 -9.07 45.93 22.18
C LYS A 47 -10.38 45.33 22.65
N LYS A 48 -11.39 46.18 22.82
CA LYS A 48 -12.77 45.75 23.09
C LYS A 48 -13.27 44.81 22.00
N GLY A 49 -13.88 43.69 22.37
CA GLY A 49 -14.35 42.64 21.47
C GLY A 49 -13.30 41.55 21.17
N PHE A 50 -12.10 41.63 21.76
CA PHE A 50 -11.03 40.62 21.63
C PHE A 50 -10.74 39.87 22.94
N GLU A 51 -11.73 39.78 23.83
CA GLU A 51 -11.58 39.20 25.17
C GLU A 51 -11.19 37.72 25.10
N LYS A 52 -11.77 36.94 24.18
CA LYS A 52 -11.39 35.53 23.98
C LYS A 52 -9.94 35.37 23.56
N LEU A 53 -9.46 36.25 22.67
CA LEU A 53 -8.05 36.28 22.29
C LEU A 53 -7.16 36.66 23.49
N ALA A 54 -7.59 37.61 24.33
CA ALA A 54 -6.86 37.97 25.55
C ALA A 54 -6.73 36.78 26.50
N THR A 55 -7.83 36.08 26.78
CA THR A 55 -7.83 34.88 27.60
C THR A 55 -6.94 33.78 27.01
N LEU A 56 -7.02 33.53 25.69
CA LEU A 56 -6.16 32.56 25.02
C LEU A 56 -4.68 32.87 25.21
N LEU A 57 -4.27 34.11 24.92
CA LEU A 57 -2.86 34.50 25.04
C LEU A 57 -2.38 34.38 26.49
N ASP A 58 -3.21 34.78 27.45
CA ASP A 58 -2.86 34.71 28.86
C ASP A 58 -2.72 33.26 29.35
N VAL A 59 -3.64 32.36 29.01
CA VAL A 59 -3.55 30.93 29.32
C VAL A 59 -2.33 30.29 28.65
N PHE A 60 -2.07 30.64 27.38
CA PHE A 60 -0.94 30.11 26.61
C PHE A 60 0.42 30.54 27.17
N TYR A 61 0.57 31.83 27.54
CA TYR A 61 1.84 32.35 28.05
C TYR A 61 2.13 31.88 29.48
N ASN A 62 1.11 31.78 30.33
CA ASN A 62 1.25 31.34 31.72
C ASN A 62 1.16 29.81 31.89
N GLU A 63 1.01 29.06 30.79
CA GLU A 63 0.99 27.59 30.79
C GLU A 63 -0.10 26.99 31.69
N ARG A 64 -1.25 27.69 31.78
CA ARG A 64 -2.41 27.29 32.60
C ARG A 64 -3.31 26.30 31.88
N TYR A 65 -2.73 25.24 31.33
CA TYR A 65 -3.42 24.19 30.61
C TYR A 65 -2.67 22.87 30.79
N SER A 66 -3.39 21.74 30.75
CA SER A 66 -2.75 20.44 30.72
C SER A 66 -2.49 19.97 29.29
N VAL A 67 -1.46 19.14 29.14
CA VAL A 67 -1.10 18.53 27.87
C VAL A 67 -1.36 17.04 27.97
N TRP A 68 -2.34 16.55 27.21
CA TRP A 68 -2.73 15.14 27.25
C TRP A 68 -1.56 14.18 27.06
N GLN A 69 -0.62 14.49 26.15
CA GLN A 69 0.56 13.65 25.91
C GLN A 69 1.49 13.60 27.13
N ALA A 70 1.60 14.71 27.87
CA ALA A 70 2.40 14.75 29.09
C ALA A 70 1.75 13.88 30.18
N GLU A 71 0.44 13.97 30.37
CA GLU A 71 -0.29 13.13 31.32
C GLU A 71 -0.18 11.64 30.98
N LEU A 72 -0.27 11.27 29.70
CA LEU A 72 -0.09 9.89 29.26
C LEU A 72 1.34 9.40 29.51
N ASN A 73 2.35 10.22 29.21
CA ASN A 73 3.74 9.87 29.49
C ASN A 73 3.99 9.71 30.99
N THR A 74 3.39 10.56 31.83
CA THR A 74 3.44 10.41 33.29
C THR A 74 2.78 9.11 33.74
N ALA A 75 1.65 8.72 33.15
CA ALA A 75 1.01 7.44 33.44
C ALA A 75 1.94 6.26 33.08
N TYR A 76 2.60 6.29 31.92
CA TYR A 76 3.60 5.27 31.56
C TYR A 76 4.79 5.23 32.54
N LEU A 77 5.34 6.38 32.93
CA LEU A 77 6.46 6.44 33.88
C LEU A 77 6.08 5.94 35.27
N ASN A 78 4.84 6.15 35.69
CA ASN A 78 4.31 5.68 36.96
C ASN A 78 3.77 4.24 36.90
N MET A 79 3.81 3.58 35.74
CA MET A 79 3.21 2.27 35.50
C MET A 79 1.70 2.21 35.86
N ASP A 80 1.01 3.33 35.66
CA ASP A 80 -0.42 3.48 35.93
C ASP A 80 -1.23 3.13 34.67
N ASN A 81 -1.45 1.82 34.48
CA ASN A 81 -2.12 1.28 33.29
C ASN A 81 -3.58 1.75 33.18
N GLU A 82 -4.30 1.84 34.30
CA GLU A 82 -5.70 2.29 34.32
C GLU A 82 -5.83 3.72 33.81
N LYS A 83 -4.98 4.63 34.31
CA LYS A 83 -4.94 6.02 33.84
C LYS A 83 -4.50 6.11 32.39
N ALA A 84 -3.51 5.31 31.97
CA ALA A 84 -3.05 5.28 30.59
C ALA A 84 -4.19 4.89 29.62
N PHE A 85 -4.92 3.80 29.92
CA PHE A 85 -6.06 3.38 29.10
C PHE A 85 -7.21 4.38 29.11
N SER A 86 -7.52 4.99 30.27
CA SER A 86 -8.51 6.08 30.37
C SER A 86 -8.16 7.25 29.44
N LEU A 87 -6.89 7.68 29.41
CA LEU A 87 -6.42 8.74 28.53
C LEU A 87 -6.44 8.33 27.04
N LEU A 88 -6.02 7.10 26.72
CA LEU A 88 -6.00 6.57 25.36
C LEU A 88 -7.41 6.47 24.75
N LYS A 89 -8.39 6.00 25.53
CA LYS A 89 -9.80 5.90 25.09
C LYS A 89 -10.40 7.27 24.72
N GLN A 90 -9.93 8.37 25.31
CA GLN A 90 -10.37 9.73 24.92
C GLN A 90 -9.91 10.14 23.51
N ARG A 91 -8.89 9.49 22.94
CA ARG A 91 -8.36 9.77 21.61
C ARG A 91 -8.21 8.49 20.78
N PRO A 92 -9.32 7.91 20.29
CA PRO A 92 -9.32 6.63 19.56
C PRO A 92 -8.31 6.55 18.42
N GLY A 93 -8.20 7.61 17.61
CA GLY A 93 -7.24 7.64 16.51
C GLY A 93 -5.78 7.67 16.95
N VAL A 94 -5.47 8.22 18.13
CA VAL A 94 -4.11 8.13 18.70
C VAL A 94 -3.87 6.73 19.23
N PHE A 95 -4.84 6.18 19.98
CA PHE A 95 -4.75 4.83 20.53
C PHE A 95 -4.55 3.79 19.43
N ALA A 96 -5.32 3.84 18.34
CA ALA A 96 -5.16 2.95 17.19
C ALA A 96 -3.74 3.03 16.59
N ARG A 97 -3.18 4.23 16.39
CA ARG A 97 -1.82 4.40 15.84
C ARG A 97 -0.72 3.97 16.81
N SER A 98 -1.00 3.97 18.12
CA SER A 98 -0.07 3.49 19.15
C SER A 98 -0.36 2.07 19.63
N LEU A 99 -1.31 1.35 19.02
CA LEU A 99 -1.82 0.06 19.52
C LEU A 99 -0.69 -0.92 19.80
N PHE A 100 0.22 -1.12 18.83
CA PHE A 100 1.33 -2.06 18.98
C PHE A 100 2.32 -1.66 20.07
N ALA A 101 2.55 -0.35 20.25
CA ALA A 101 3.37 0.11 21.35
C ALA A 101 2.65 -0.15 22.68
N CYS A 102 1.35 0.12 22.77
CA CYS A 102 0.55 -0.15 23.98
C CYS A 102 0.58 -1.63 24.34
N MET A 103 0.45 -2.54 23.37
CA MET A 103 0.56 -3.99 23.61
C MET A 103 1.92 -4.39 24.21
N LEU A 104 3.01 -3.74 23.79
CA LEU A 104 4.36 -4.01 24.32
C LEU A 104 4.59 -3.40 25.70
N TRP A 105 4.01 -2.23 25.99
CA TRP A 105 4.26 -1.49 27.23
C TRP A 105 3.28 -1.79 28.35
N LEU A 106 2.01 -2.02 28.01
CA LEU A 106 0.89 -2.17 28.95
C LEU A 106 0.35 -3.60 29.04
N GLY A 107 0.81 -4.51 28.18
CA GLY A 107 0.24 -5.86 28.04
C GLY A 107 -0.71 -5.96 26.84
N ALA A 108 -0.62 -7.09 26.12
CA ALA A 108 -1.36 -7.28 24.88
C ALA A 108 -2.87 -7.45 25.13
N ASP A 109 -3.26 -8.26 26.11
CA ASP A 109 -4.65 -8.60 26.37
C ASP A 109 -5.43 -7.40 26.92
N GLU A 110 -4.87 -6.72 27.92
CA GLU A 110 -5.45 -5.52 28.53
C GLU A 110 -5.59 -4.40 27.50
N THR A 111 -4.59 -4.24 26.62
CA THR A 111 -4.62 -3.25 25.55
C THR A 111 -5.74 -3.54 24.56
N LEU A 112 -5.90 -4.79 24.13
CA LEU A 112 -6.90 -5.15 23.14
C LEU A 112 -8.32 -5.06 23.73
N ASP A 113 -8.53 -5.43 24.99
CA ASP A 113 -9.83 -5.29 25.64
C ASP A 113 -10.23 -3.81 25.80
N ALA A 114 -9.30 -2.96 26.24
CA ALA A 114 -9.51 -1.52 26.28
C ALA A 114 -9.79 -0.93 24.88
N PHE A 115 -9.17 -1.48 23.83
CA PHE A 115 -9.37 -1.03 22.46
C PHE A 115 -10.70 -1.50 21.86
N LYS A 116 -11.19 -2.70 22.22
CA LYS A 116 -12.52 -3.20 21.81
C LYS A 116 -13.65 -2.27 22.26
N GLU A 117 -13.53 -1.63 23.42
CA GLU A 117 -14.53 -0.68 23.93
C GLU A 117 -14.73 0.56 23.04
N ILE A 118 -13.68 1.00 22.35
CA ILE A 118 -13.69 2.19 21.50
C ILE A 118 -13.60 1.85 20.01
N ILE A 119 -13.68 0.58 19.64
CA ILE A 119 -13.46 0.09 18.27
C ILE A 119 -14.40 0.76 17.25
N ASP A 120 -15.65 0.99 17.65
CA ASP A 120 -16.69 1.60 16.81
C ASP A 120 -16.40 3.10 16.52
N GLN A 121 -15.43 3.70 17.21
CA GLN A 121 -14.98 5.09 16.97
C GLN A 121 -13.74 5.16 16.06
N VAL A 122 -13.21 4.01 15.64
CA VAL A 122 -12.02 3.91 14.79
C VAL A 122 -12.45 3.53 13.38
N PRO A 123 -12.02 4.28 12.34
CA PRO A 123 -12.37 3.95 10.95
C PRO A 123 -11.89 2.53 10.57
N THR A 124 -12.73 1.73 9.92
CA THR A 124 -12.40 0.34 9.54
C THR A 124 -11.14 0.25 8.70
N ARG A 125 -10.91 1.23 7.81
CA ARG A 125 -9.67 1.37 7.05
C ARG A 125 -8.41 1.35 7.92
N LEU A 126 -8.44 1.98 9.09
CA LEU A 126 -7.31 2.01 10.00
C LEU A 126 -7.07 0.64 10.65
N LEU A 127 -8.13 -0.12 10.93
CA LEU A 127 -8.04 -1.47 11.50
C LEU A 127 -7.37 -2.45 10.54
N PHE A 128 -7.79 -2.45 9.27
CA PHE A 128 -7.12 -3.26 8.26
C PHE A 128 -5.65 -2.84 8.05
N THR A 129 -5.38 -1.54 8.14
CA THR A 129 -4.01 -1.02 8.08
C THR A 129 -3.19 -1.58 9.24
N LEU A 130 -3.73 -1.63 10.45
CA LEU A 130 -3.06 -2.23 11.60
C LEU A 130 -2.75 -3.70 11.32
N ASN A 131 -3.73 -4.51 10.94
CA ASN A 131 -3.50 -5.93 10.66
C ASN A 131 -2.35 -6.15 9.66
N MET A 132 -2.37 -5.44 8.52
CA MET A 132 -1.33 -5.51 7.50
C MET A 132 0.08 -5.15 8.04
N TYR A 133 0.18 -4.19 8.97
CA TYR A 133 1.46 -3.76 9.54
C TYR A 133 1.91 -4.58 10.76
N ALA A 134 1.06 -5.43 11.34
CA ALA A 134 1.41 -6.25 12.50
C ALA A 134 2.63 -7.12 12.22
N ASP A 135 2.65 -7.79 11.06
CA ASP A 135 3.79 -8.62 10.64
C ASP A 135 5.10 -7.86 10.55
N LEU A 136 5.04 -6.64 9.98
CA LEU A 136 6.20 -5.78 9.83
C LEU A 136 6.65 -5.20 11.18
N TYR A 137 5.73 -4.97 12.11
CA TYR A 137 6.03 -4.36 13.41
C TYR A 137 6.65 -5.36 14.38
N PHE A 138 6.06 -6.56 14.52
CA PHE A 138 6.48 -7.62 15.44
C PHE A 138 7.50 -8.58 14.84
N ASN A 139 8.30 -8.12 13.88
CA ASN A 139 9.45 -8.85 13.36
C ASN A 139 10.74 -8.30 13.99
N LYS A 140 11.59 -9.20 14.50
CA LYS A 140 12.89 -8.89 15.11
C LYS A 140 13.92 -8.39 14.11
N GLU A 141 13.85 -8.86 12.87
CA GLU A 141 14.84 -8.58 11.84
C GLU A 141 14.47 -7.40 10.94
N GLY A 142 15.51 -6.80 10.36
CA GLY A 142 15.38 -5.73 9.36
C GLY A 142 15.11 -4.35 9.95
N LYS A 143 14.71 -3.43 9.08
CA LYS A 143 14.36 -2.05 9.44
C LYS A 143 13.00 -1.68 8.89
N ARG A 144 12.36 -0.67 9.48
CA ARG A 144 11.10 -0.13 8.98
C ARG A 144 11.38 1.07 8.09
N SER A 145 10.85 1.04 6.88
CA SER A 145 11.00 2.15 5.93
C SER A 145 9.80 3.07 6.02
N VAL A 146 10.02 4.36 6.31
CA VAL A 146 8.96 5.37 6.42
C VAL A 146 9.23 6.48 5.41
N GLN A 147 8.20 6.87 4.67
CA GLN A 147 8.27 8.04 3.80
C GLN A 147 7.80 9.27 4.56
N THR A 148 8.66 10.29 4.61
CA THR A 148 8.35 11.58 5.21
C THR A 148 7.43 12.40 4.30
N ILE A 149 6.83 13.46 4.86
CA ILE A 149 5.97 14.40 4.11
C ILE A 149 6.72 15.04 2.92
N LEU A 150 8.05 15.18 3.04
CA LEU A 150 8.92 15.72 1.99
C LEU A 150 9.28 14.68 0.91
N GLY A 151 8.72 13.48 0.97
CA GLY A 151 8.98 12.39 0.02
C GLY A 151 10.25 11.58 0.33
N THR A 152 11.11 12.05 1.23
CA THR A 152 12.33 11.34 1.65
C THR A 152 11.98 10.06 2.40
N ARG A 153 12.64 8.96 2.04
CA ARG A 153 12.52 7.67 2.71
C ARG A 153 13.56 7.56 3.81
N VAL A 154 13.13 7.29 5.04
CA VAL A 154 13.98 7.13 6.22
C VAL A 154 13.82 5.71 6.74
N GLU A 155 14.94 5.05 7.04
CA GLU A 155 14.94 3.76 7.72
C GLU A 155 14.97 3.97 9.23
N ILE A 156 14.04 3.32 9.93
CA ILE A 156 13.89 3.38 11.38
C ILE A 156 14.18 1.98 11.93
N PRO A 157 14.97 1.86 13.01
CA PRO A 157 15.19 0.57 13.67
C PRO A 157 13.87 -0.04 14.20
N LYS A 158 13.91 -1.35 14.47
CA LYS A 158 12.82 -2.03 15.17
C LYS A 158 12.69 -1.52 16.59
N HIS A 159 11.52 -1.72 17.19
CA HIS A 159 11.26 -1.27 18.55
C HIS A 159 12.16 -2.07 19.51
N PRO A 160 12.85 -1.42 20.47
CA PRO A 160 13.79 -2.13 21.36
C PRO A 160 13.17 -3.32 22.08
N LEU A 161 11.92 -3.20 22.57
CA LEU A 161 11.22 -4.32 23.23
C LEU A 161 10.96 -5.51 22.29
N VAL A 162 10.66 -5.28 21.00
CA VAL A 162 10.45 -6.37 20.03
C VAL A 162 11.75 -7.17 19.86
N VAL A 163 12.89 -6.49 19.82
CA VAL A 163 14.20 -7.12 19.61
C VAL A 163 14.72 -7.78 20.89
N GLY A 164 14.62 -7.09 22.02
CA GLY A 164 15.32 -7.46 23.25
C GLY A 164 14.47 -8.09 24.35
N SER A 165 13.15 -7.94 24.33
CA SER A 165 12.29 -8.32 25.47
C SER A 165 11.32 -9.45 25.17
N TYR A 166 10.90 -9.64 23.93
CA TYR A 166 9.95 -10.70 23.53
C TYR A 166 10.64 -11.78 22.70
N ASN A 167 10.22 -13.04 22.86
CA ASN A 167 10.64 -14.14 21.99
C ASN A 167 9.76 -14.22 20.71
N GLU A 168 10.11 -15.10 19.76
CA GLU A 168 9.37 -15.19 18.49
C GLU A 168 7.94 -15.71 18.66
N GLU A 169 7.71 -16.63 19.61
CA GLU A 169 6.38 -17.17 19.90
C GLU A 169 5.44 -16.10 20.46
N GLN A 170 5.90 -15.28 21.40
CA GLN A 170 5.13 -14.17 21.97
C GLN A 170 4.80 -13.11 20.91
N LEU A 171 5.74 -12.83 20.01
CA LEU A 171 5.52 -11.90 18.90
C LEU A 171 4.51 -12.47 17.90
N ALA A 172 4.56 -13.78 17.62
CA ALA A 172 3.57 -14.46 16.79
C ALA A 172 2.17 -14.43 17.43
N GLU A 173 2.09 -14.63 18.74
CA GLU A 173 0.83 -14.51 19.51
C GLU A 173 0.25 -13.10 19.40
N MET A 174 1.07 -12.04 19.56
CA MET A 174 0.61 -10.66 19.39
C MET A 174 0.04 -10.40 17.99
N LYS A 175 0.67 -10.95 16.95
CA LYS A 175 0.17 -10.83 15.57
C LYS A 175 -1.19 -11.52 15.42
N ALA A 176 -1.31 -12.77 15.90
CA ALA A 176 -2.56 -13.52 15.86
C ALA A 176 -3.69 -12.78 16.58
N LYS A 177 -3.42 -12.20 17.76
CA LYS A 177 -4.40 -11.40 18.50
C LYS A 177 -4.88 -10.16 17.73
N ILE A 178 -4.02 -9.54 16.91
CA ILE A 178 -4.40 -8.40 16.06
C ILE A 178 -5.25 -8.86 14.88
N GLU A 179 -4.89 -10.00 14.28
CA GLU A 179 -5.68 -10.62 13.22
C GLU A 179 -7.09 -10.97 13.73
N ASP A 180 -7.17 -11.61 14.89
CA ASP A 180 -8.44 -11.94 15.55
C ASP A 180 -9.27 -10.69 15.85
N LEU A 181 -8.65 -9.61 16.36
CA LEU A 181 -9.33 -8.34 16.57
C LEU A 181 -9.91 -7.79 15.26
N CYS A 182 -9.14 -7.85 14.17
CA CYS A 182 -9.56 -7.37 12.86
C CYS A 182 -10.76 -8.19 12.35
N LEU A 183 -10.65 -9.52 12.35
CA LEU A 183 -11.71 -10.45 11.95
C LEU A 183 -12.97 -10.28 12.81
N TRP A 184 -12.81 -10.19 14.13
CA TRP A 184 -13.92 -9.94 15.06
C TRP A 184 -14.64 -8.64 14.75
N THR A 185 -13.90 -7.56 14.46
CA THR A 185 -14.51 -6.26 14.14
C THR A 185 -15.31 -6.31 12.85
N ILE A 186 -14.78 -6.96 11.81
CA ILE A 186 -15.46 -7.12 10.51
C ILE A 186 -16.74 -7.93 10.67
N ARG A 187 -16.68 -9.07 11.38
CA ARG A 187 -17.87 -9.89 11.68
C ARG A 187 -18.93 -9.09 12.42
N ARG A 188 -18.53 -8.36 13.46
CA ARG A 188 -19.43 -7.51 14.24
C ARG A 188 -20.03 -6.38 13.42
N GLN A 189 -19.30 -5.82 12.46
CA GLN A 189 -19.81 -4.79 11.57
C GLN A 189 -20.89 -5.36 10.64
N PHE A 190 -20.62 -6.48 9.96
CA PHE A 190 -21.60 -7.10 9.07
C PHE A 190 -22.83 -7.66 9.79
N ALA A 191 -22.66 -8.17 11.01
CA ALA A 191 -23.76 -8.67 11.83
C ALA A 191 -24.71 -7.56 12.33
N LYS A 192 -24.30 -6.28 12.29
CA LYS A 192 -25.19 -5.15 12.62
C LYS A 192 -26.10 -4.74 11.46
N GLU A 193 -25.76 -5.14 10.24
CA GLU A 193 -26.54 -4.82 9.05
C GLU A 193 -27.61 -5.90 8.85
N GLU A 194 -28.89 -5.48 8.83
CA GLU A 194 -29.98 -6.39 8.46
C GLU A 194 -29.83 -6.79 6.99
N ASN A 195 -29.94 -8.10 6.73
CA ASN A 195 -29.89 -8.66 5.39
C ASN A 195 -31.00 -9.70 5.22
N GLU A 196 -31.86 -9.50 4.22
CA GLU A 196 -32.98 -10.40 3.91
C GLU A 196 -32.58 -11.50 2.91
N HIS A 197 -31.39 -11.40 2.32
CA HIS A 197 -30.87 -12.38 1.38
C HIS A 197 -30.45 -13.68 2.08
N HIS A 198 -30.40 -14.77 1.32
CA HIS A 198 -30.04 -16.10 1.81
C HIS A 198 -28.83 -16.66 1.07
N PHE A 199 -28.64 -16.28 -0.20
CA PHE A 199 -27.59 -16.81 -1.05
C PHE A 199 -26.65 -15.72 -1.56
N ILE A 200 -25.35 -16.00 -1.52
CA ILE A 200 -24.30 -15.10 -2.00
C ILE A 200 -23.40 -15.84 -2.98
N TYR A 201 -23.12 -15.23 -4.13
CA TYR A 201 -22.10 -15.68 -5.05
C TYR A 201 -20.86 -14.82 -4.90
N ILE A 202 -19.71 -15.48 -4.75
CA ILE A 202 -18.39 -14.85 -4.67
C ILE A 202 -17.55 -15.41 -5.81
N ASP A 203 -17.23 -14.57 -6.79
CA ASP A 203 -16.37 -14.97 -7.89
C ASP A 203 -14.98 -15.42 -7.36
N PRO A 204 -14.51 -16.63 -7.72
CA PRO A 204 -13.20 -17.15 -7.30
C PRO A 204 -12.03 -16.17 -7.53
N GLN A 205 -12.09 -15.32 -8.57
CA GLN A 205 -11.05 -14.33 -8.83
C GLN A 205 -10.89 -13.30 -7.70
N LEU A 206 -11.94 -13.03 -6.92
CA LEU A 206 -11.90 -12.07 -5.81
C LEU A 206 -11.01 -12.54 -4.65
N TYR A 207 -10.76 -13.85 -4.52
CA TYR A 207 -9.81 -14.39 -3.56
C TYR A 207 -8.35 -14.08 -3.93
N HIS A 208 -8.09 -13.67 -5.16
CA HIS A 208 -6.76 -13.30 -5.66
C HIS A 208 -6.53 -11.77 -5.69
N ILE A 209 -7.51 -10.97 -5.24
CA ILE A 209 -7.44 -9.51 -5.23
C ILE A 209 -7.31 -9.01 -3.79
N PRO A 210 -6.19 -8.37 -3.41
CA PRO A 210 -6.03 -7.79 -2.08
C PRO A 210 -6.93 -6.56 -1.90
N LEU A 211 -7.39 -6.30 -0.67
CA LEU A 211 -8.15 -5.10 -0.35
C LEU A 211 -7.27 -3.84 -0.55
N PRO A 212 -7.71 -2.84 -1.35
CA PRO A 212 -6.90 -1.67 -1.70
C PRO A 212 -6.81 -0.66 -0.55
N ILE A 213 -5.82 -0.82 0.32
CA ILE A 213 -5.63 0.05 1.49
C ILE A 213 -4.28 0.76 1.43
N GLY A 214 -4.35 2.07 1.21
CA GLY A 214 -3.16 2.91 1.25
C GLY A 214 -2.21 2.68 0.06
N ASP A 215 -2.70 1.98 -0.97
CA ASP A 215 -2.02 1.82 -2.24
C ASP A 215 -2.21 3.10 -3.04
N ARG A 216 -1.20 3.98 -3.01
CA ARG A 216 -1.12 5.10 -3.95
C ARG A 216 -0.32 4.62 -5.15
N SER A 217 -0.98 4.27 -6.25
CA SER A 217 -0.29 4.20 -7.53
C SER A 217 -0.03 5.63 -8.00
N ASN A 218 1.21 5.92 -8.39
CA ASN A 218 1.57 7.21 -8.97
C ASN A 218 1.37 7.23 -10.49
N ASN A 219 1.13 6.07 -11.12
CA ASN A 219 0.84 6.00 -12.54
C ASN A 219 -0.67 5.83 -12.76
N VAL A 220 -1.22 6.65 -13.65
CA VAL A 220 -2.61 6.54 -14.10
C VAL A 220 -2.65 5.44 -15.16
N HIS A 221 -3.37 4.37 -14.90
CA HIS A 221 -3.63 3.32 -15.90
C HIS A 221 -4.92 3.68 -16.65
N ASP A 222 -4.81 3.82 -17.97
CA ASP A 222 -5.97 4.03 -18.88
C ASP A 222 -6.61 2.69 -19.30
N PHE A 223 -5.88 1.58 -19.15
CA PHE A 223 -6.31 0.25 -19.57
C PHE A 223 -6.16 -0.74 -18.41
N ASN A 224 -7.25 -1.41 -18.01
CA ASN A 224 -7.30 -2.41 -16.92
C ASN A 224 -6.60 -1.96 -15.63
N ALA A 225 -7.22 -1.03 -14.88
CA ALA A 225 -6.75 -0.58 -13.57
C ALA A 225 -6.74 -1.73 -12.54
N THR A 226 -5.66 -2.51 -12.54
CA THR A 226 -5.49 -3.68 -11.68
C THR A 226 -4.76 -3.27 -10.41
N LEU A 227 -5.28 -3.74 -9.28
CA LEU A 227 -4.69 -3.43 -7.98
C LEU A 227 -3.36 -4.15 -7.81
N MET A 228 -2.32 -3.41 -7.38
CA MET A 228 -1.03 -4.00 -7.04
C MET A 228 -1.20 -5.12 -6.01
N GLY A 229 -0.58 -6.26 -6.27
CA GLY A 229 -0.73 -7.48 -5.48
C GLY A 229 -1.81 -8.44 -5.98
N THR A 230 -2.59 -8.07 -7.00
CA THR A 230 -3.50 -9.02 -7.66
C THR A 230 -2.70 -10.19 -8.23
N ARG A 231 -3.20 -11.41 -8.00
CA ARG A 231 -2.53 -12.66 -8.39
C ARG A 231 -3.22 -13.28 -9.60
N PHE A 232 -2.40 -13.81 -10.51
CA PHE A 232 -2.82 -14.44 -11.76
C PHE A 232 -2.26 -15.86 -11.80
N PRO A 233 -3.07 -16.87 -11.46
CA PRO A 233 -2.67 -18.27 -11.59
C PRO A 233 -2.30 -18.64 -13.01
N LEU A 234 -1.28 -19.47 -13.18
CA LEU A 234 -0.84 -19.95 -14.49
C LEU A 234 -1.47 -21.31 -14.82
N GLU A 235 -2.23 -21.36 -15.91
CA GLU A 235 -2.72 -22.62 -16.48
C GLU A 235 -1.56 -23.44 -17.09
N GLY A 236 -0.69 -22.77 -17.84
CA GLY A 236 0.47 -23.35 -18.53
C GLY A 236 1.74 -23.44 -17.68
N ASN A 237 2.84 -23.83 -18.33
CA ASN A 237 4.19 -23.83 -17.75
C ASN A 237 5.15 -22.88 -18.46
N GLU A 238 4.68 -22.20 -19.51
CA GLU A 238 5.43 -21.20 -20.24
C GLU A 238 4.65 -19.89 -20.26
N ILE A 239 5.34 -18.79 -20.03
CA ILE A 239 4.78 -17.45 -20.15
C ILE A 239 5.64 -16.62 -21.09
N ARG A 240 5.04 -15.65 -21.77
CA ARG A 240 5.77 -14.68 -22.57
C ARG A 240 5.52 -13.28 -22.01
N LEU A 241 6.59 -12.64 -21.53
CA LEU A 241 6.59 -11.22 -21.24
C LEU A 241 6.65 -10.45 -22.54
N PHE A 242 6.04 -9.27 -22.56
CA PHE A 242 6.18 -8.35 -23.67
C PHE A 242 6.24 -6.90 -23.22
N MET A 243 6.89 -6.09 -24.05
CA MET A 243 6.90 -4.64 -23.94
C MET A 243 6.72 -4.05 -25.34
N GLN A 244 5.87 -3.04 -25.47
CA GLN A 244 5.65 -2.30 -26.71
C GLN A 244 5.79 -0.80 -26.48
N TRP A 245 6.48 -0.09 -27.38
CA TRP A 245 6.66 1.36 -27.29
C TRP A 245 6.81 2.00 -28.66
N GLY A 246 6.81 3.34 -28.70
CA GLY A 246 7.09 4.10 -29.92
C GLY A 246 5.98 4.17 -30.97
N LYS A 247 4.80 3.61 -30.70
CA LYS A 247 3.65 3.71 -31.60
C LYS A 247 3.28 5.18 -31.81
N ASP A 248 2.97 5.55 -33.05
CA ASP A 248 2.60 6.92 -33.47
C ASP A 248 3.70 7.99 -33.28
N LEU A 249 4.92 7.60 -32.87
CA LEU A 249 6.07 8.51 -32.77
C LEU A 249 6.89 8.52 -34.07
N PRO A 250 7.59 9.63 -34.39
CA PRO A 250 8.51 9.65 -35.51
C PRO A 250 9.70 8.72 -35.27
N ALA A 251 10.31 8.24 -36.36
CA ALA A 251 11.52 7.42 -36.29
C ALA A 251 12.63 8.14 -35.49
N GLN A 252 13.13 7.49 -34.44
CA GLN A 252 14.14 8.07 -33.56
C GLN A 252 14.86 6.98 -32.75
N HIS A 253 16.02 7.34 -32.19
CA HIS A 253 16.67 6.54 -31.17
C HIS A 253 15.84 6.60 -29.88
N LEU A 254 15.26 5.47 -29.48
CA LEU A 254 14.38 5.36 -28.33
C LEU A 254 14.55 3.97 -27.75
N ASP A 255 15.58 3.85 -26.92
CA ASP A 255 16.07 2.60 -26.37
C ASP A 255 15.36 2.31 -25.05
N MET A 256 14.52 1.28 -25.08
CA MET A 256 13.75 0.79 -23.94
C MET A 256 14.06 -0.70 -23.82
N ASP A 257 14.39 -1.13 -22.60
CA ASP A 257 14.79 -2.51 -22.34
C ASP A 257 13.68 -3.28 -21.64
N LEU A 258 13.29 -4.43 -22.18
CA LEU A 258 12.59 -5.47 -21.43
C LEU A 258 13.64 -6.35 -20.71
N SER A 259 13.37 -6.76 -19.48
CA SER A 259 14.27 -7.61 -18.73
C SER A 259 13.53 -8.47 -17.71
N CYS A 260 14.11 -9.61 -17.35
CA CYS A 260 13.68 -10.35 -16.20
C CYS A 260 14.85 -10.80 -15.32
N ARG A 261 14.65 -10.76 -14.00
CA ARG A 261 15.65 -11.20 -13.02
C ARG A 261 15.15 -12.40 -12.23
N ILE A 262 15.86 -13.51 -12.31
CA ILE A 262 15.56 -14.76 -11.61
C ILE A 262 16.24 -14.72 -10.25
N VAL A 263 15.49 -14.97 -9.19
CA VAL A 263 15.96 -14.92 -7.80
C VAL A 263 15.93 -16.32 -7.19
N TYR A 264 17.11 -16.81 -6.80
CA TYR A 264 17.27 -18.07 -6.06
C TYR A 264 17.49 -17.79 -4.57
N LYS A 265 17.89 -18.82 -3.80
CA LYS A 265 18.22 -18.66 -2.37
C LYS A 265 19.49 -17.83 -2.17
N ASP A 266 20.50 -18.05 -2.99
CA ASP A 266 21.89 -17.61 -2.82
C ASP A 266 22.44 -16.79 -3.99
N ARG A 267 21.78 -16.86 -5.17
CA ARG A 267 22.22 -16.16 -6.39
C ARG A 267 21.06 -15.54 -7.16
N THR A 268 21.40 -14.77 -8.19
CA THR A 268 20.42 -14.24 -9.15
C THR A 268 20.97 -14.30 -10.57
N ASP A 269 20.11 -14.63 -11.52
CA ASP A 269 20.42 -14.59 -12.96
C ASP A 269 19.56 -13.50 -13.62
N ILE A 270 19.98 -12.98 -14.78
CA ILE A 270 19.25 -11.92 -15.49
C ILE A 270 19.22 -12.24 -16.99
N CYS A 271 18.03 -12.14 -17.57
CA CYS A 271 17.78 -12.12 -19.00
C CYS A 271 17.49 -10.68 -19.42
N TYR A 272 18.34 -10.10 -20.27
CA TYR A 272 18.30 -8.69 -20.67
C TYR A 272 19.14 -8.48 -21.94
N PHE A 273 19.19 -7.26 -22.49
CA PHE A 273 19.87 -6.92 -23.76
C PHE A 273 21.29 -7.48 -23.92
N HIS A 274 22.10 -7.56 -22.84
CA HIS A 274 23.46 -8.10 -22.90
C HIS A 274 23.55 -9.62 -22.73
N ASN A 275 22.52 -10.25 -22.16
CA ASN A 275 22.44 -11.69 -21.95
C ASN A 275 21.04 -12.21 -22.35
N LEU A 276 20.87 -12.46 -23.65
CA LEU A 276 19.58 -12.78 -24.25
C LEU A 276 19.06 -14.17 -23.85
N THR A 277 19.91 -15.05 -23.35
CA THR A 277 19.52 -16.40 -22.92
C THR A 277 20.09 -16.69 -21.55
N THR A 278 19.24 -17.18 -20.65
CA THR A 278 19.64 -17.73 -19.36
C THR A 278 18.74 -18.91 -19.03
N LEU A 279 18.98 -19.58 -17.91
CA LEU A 279 18.23 -20.77 -17.53
C LEU A 279 16.72 -20.48 -17.48
N GLY A 280 15.96 -21.17 -18.32
CA GLY A 280 14.51 -21.02 -18.41
C GLY A 280 14.03 -19.70 -19.00
N CYS A 281 14.89 -18.82 -19.52
CA CYS A 281 14.48 -17.55 -20.13
C CYS A 281 15.16 -17.26 -21.48
N GLN A 282 14.39 -16.76 -22.46
CA GLN A 282 14.86 -16.39 -23.79
C GLN A 282 14.29 -15.04 -24.24
N HIS A 283 15.16 -14.05 -24.44
CA HIS A 283 14.87 -12.74 -24.99
C HIS A 283 14.77 -12.76 -26.52
N SER A 284 13.94 -11.90 -27.09
CA SER A 284 13.77 -11.75 -28.55
C SER A 284 14.88 -10.97 -29.26
N GLY A 285 15.88 -10.47 -28.53
CA GLY A 285 16.83 -9.46 -29.02
C GLY A 285 16.54 -8.05 -28.51
N ASP A 286 17.48 -7.13 -28.75
CA ASP A 286 17.54 -5.75 -28.24
C ASP A 286 17.20 -4.75 -29.37
N ILE A 287 16.21 -3.88 -29.16
CA ILE A 287 15.75 -2.86 -30.11
C ILE A 287 16.04 -1.44 -29.60
N ARG A 288 17.01 -0.76 -30.21
CA ARG A 288 17.47 0.57 -29.76
C ARG A 288 16.81 1.75 -30.47
N SER A 289 16.04 1.50 -31.53
CA SER A 289 15.45 2.55 -32.36
C SER A 289 14.09 2.14 -32.90
N ILE A 290 13.17 3.11 -32.95
CA ILE A 290 11.81 2.88 -33.42
C ILE A 290 11.64 3.30 -34.89
N PRO A 291 10.86 2.55 -35.69
CA PRO A 291 10.45 2.96 -37.03
C PRO A 291 9.38 4.05 -36.97
N ASP A 292 9.18 4.76 -38.09
CA ASP A 292 8.19 5.85 -38.17
C ASP A 292 6.76 5.32 -37.95
N LYS A 293 6.11 5.79 -36.88
CA LYS A 293 4.68 5.57 -36.53
C LYS A 293 4.23 4.12 -36.30
N VAL A 294 5.09 3.12 -36.46
CA VAL A 294 4.72 1.70 -36.26
C VAL A 294 4.93 1.26 -34.81
N GLY A 295 5.98 1.77 -34.15
CA GLY A 295 6.43 1.28 -32.84
C GLY A 295 7.20 -0.04 -32.93
N THR A 296 7.64 -0.55 -31.78
CA THR A 296 8.46 -1.76 -31.63
C THR A 296 7.99 -2.57 -30.43
N ALA A 297 8.39 -3.85 -30.39
CA ALA A 297 8.12 -4.70 -29.23
C ALA A 297 9.26 -5.69 -28.96
N GLU A 298 9.47 -5.96 -27.68
CA GLU A 298 10.38 -7.00 -27.17
C GLU A 298 9.61 -8.05 -26.39
N TYR A 299 10.17 -9.26 -26.35
CA TYR A 299 9.58 -10.42 -25.70
C TYR A 299 10.61 -11.20 -24.89
N ILE A 300 10.17 -11.79 -23.78
CA ILE A 300 10.93 -12.80 -23.04
C ILE A 300 10.05 -14.02 -22.81
N ASN A 301 10.43 -15.17 -23.37
CA ASN A 301 9.82 -16.45 -23.02
C ASN A 301 10.41 -16.96 -21.71
N ILE A 302 9.57 -17.45 -20.81
CA ILE A 302 9.97 -18.01 -19.52
C ILE A 302 9.35 -19.41 -19.37
N ASP A 303 10.19 -20.42 -19.16
CA ASP A 303 9.82 -21.78 -18.80
C ASP A 303 9.83 -21.93 -17.28
N VAL A 304 8.64 -21.92 -16.70
CA VAL A 304 8.40 -22.00 -15.25
C VAL A 304 8.79 -23.37 -14.71
N ASN A 305 8.64 -24.44 -15.48
CA ASN A 305 9.02 -25.79 -15.05
C ASN A 305 10.54 -25.92 -14.91
N THR A 306 11.29 -25.44 -15.89
CA THR A 306 12.76 -25.44 -15.83
C THR A 306 13.24 -24.64 -14.62
N LEU A 307 12.66 -23.46 -14.37
CA LEU A 307 12.99 -22.63 -13.22
C LEU A 307 12.68 -23.32 -11.88
N ARG A 308 11.53 -23.98 -11.77
CA ARG A 308 11.12 -24.73 -10.57
C ARG A 308 12.05 -25.91 -10.29
N GLN A 309 12.41 -26.69 -11.32
CA GLN A 309 13.39 -27.78 -11.19
C GLN A 309 14.74 -27.30 -10.63
N HIS A 310 15.10 -26.05 -10.91
CA HIS A 310 16.34 -25.42 -10.43
C HIS A 310 16.15 -24.53 -9.20
N LYS A 311 15.00 -24.66 -8.51
CA LYS A 311 14.71 -23.99 -7.23
C LYS A 311 14.79 -22.46 -7.31
N ALA A 312 14.43 -21.87 -8.46
CA ALA A 312 14.16 -20.45 -8.53
C ALA A 312 12.95 -20.13 -7.63
N LYS A 313 13.01 -19.02 -6.89
CA LYS A 313 11.92 -18.59 -6.02
C LYS A 313 10.99 -17.62 -6.74
N TYR A 314 11.60 -16.58 -7.34
CA TYR A 314 10.86 -15.52 -8.02
C TYR A 314 11.50 -15.17 -9.35
N VAL A 315 10.69 -14.69 -10.30
CA VAL A 315 11.18 -13.95 -11.47
C VAL A 315 10.58 -12.55 -11.46
N LEU A 316 11.44 -11.53 -11.46
CA LEU A 316 11.05 -10.12 -11.43
C LEU A 316 11.00 -9.58 -12.85
N PHE A 317 9.89 -8.98 -13.26
CA PHE A 317 9.68 -8.46 -14.62
C PHE A 317 9.90 -6.94 -14.64
N THR A 318 10.86 -6.48 -15.42
CA THR A 318 11.25 -5.07 -15.41
C THR A 318 11.28 -4.49 -16.81
N CYS A 319 10.89 -3.23 -16.93
CA CYS A 319 11.19 -2.41 -18.11
C CYS A 319 11.97 -1.16 -17.71
N ASN A 320 12.89 -0.72 -18.58
CA ASN A 320 13.76 0.42 -18.32
C ASN A 320 13.86 1.33 -19.55
N ALA A 321 14.03 2.63 -19.30
CA ALA A 321 14.43 3.59 -20.32
C ALA A 321 15.95 3.75 -20.32
N TYR A 322 16.61 3.13 -21.29
CA TYR A 322 18.06 3.17 -21.40
C TYR A 322 18.54 4.56 -21.84
N SER A 323 17.95 5.10 -22.92
CA SER A 323 18.43 6.35 -23.54
C SER A 323 17.78 7.63 -23.02
N ASN A 324 16.48 7.61 -22.69
CA ASN A 324 15.68 8.86 -22.59
C ASN A 324 15.33 9.30 -21.16
N GLY A 325 15.97 8.74 -20.14
CA GLY A 325 15.84 9.20 -18.75
C GLY A 325 14.46 9.02 -18.10
N ALA A 326 13.44 8.60 -18.88
CA ALA A 326 12.11 8.21 -18.45
C ALA A 326 11.51 7.23 -19.46
N LEU A 327 10.63 6.34 -18.99
CA LEU A 327 9.88 5.40 -19.83
C LEU A 327 9.06 6.14 -20.89
N SER A 328 8.98 5.55 -22.08
CA SER A 328 8.23 6.13 -23.20
C SER A 328 6.76 6.33 -22.82
N PRO A 329 6.14 7.46 -23.19
CA PRO A 329 4.70 7.62 -23.00
C PRO A 329 3.94 6.55 -23.80
N ASN A 330 2.84 6.06 -23.23
CA ASN A 330 2.01 4.99 -23.81
C ASN A 330 2.73 3.64 -23.99
N LEU A 331 3.88 3.45 -23.34
CA LEU A 331 4.54 2.15 -23.27
C LEU A 331 3.59 1.13 -22.64
N VAL A 332 3.48 -0.04 -23.28
CA VAL A 332 2.63 -1.14 -22.83
C VAL A 332 3.52 -2.27 -22.36
N VAL A 333 3.25 -2.80 -21.17
CA VAL A 333 3.90 -4.00 -20.64
C VAL A 333 2.85 -5.02 -20.24
N GLY A 334 3.21 -6.30 -20.31
CA GLY A 334 2.30 -7.36 -19.92
C GLY A 334 2.91 -8.73 -20.08
N TRP A 335 2.06 -9.73 -19.90
CA TRP A 335 2.38 -11.12 -20.15
C TRP A 335 1.20 -11.87 -20.77
N MET A 336 1.53 -12.93 -21.50
CA MET A 336 0.59 -13.78 -22.22
C MET A 336 0.96 -15.25 -22.03
N ASP A 337 -0.01 -16.14 -22.25
CA ASP A 337 0.27 -17.57 -22.35
C ASP A 337 1.12 -17.85 -23.60
N SER A 338 2.15 -18.70 -23.46
CA SER A 338 3.03 -19.14 -24.55
C SER A 338 2.53 -20.42 -25.26
N LYS A 339 1.37 -20.96 -24.89
CA LYS A 339 0.77 -22.17 -25.50
C LYS A 339 0.70 -22.13 -27.03
N HIS A 340 0.55 -20.94 -27.62
CA HIS A 340 0.59 -20.73 -29.06
C HIS A 340 1.98 -20.27 -29.53
N LYS A 341 2.60 -21.04 -30.44
CA LYS A 341 3.87 -20.68 -31.08
C LYS A 341 3.70 -19.43 -31.92
N MET A 342 4.39 -18.34 -31.56
CA MET A 342 4.48 -17.15 -32.38
C MET A 342 5.53 -17.30 -33.49
N LYS A 343 5.24 -16.72 -34.65
CA LYS A 343 6.25 -16.41 -35.66
C LYS A 343 6.48 -14.91 -35.67
N VAL A 344 7.65 -14.46 -35.21
CA VAL A 344 8.06 -13.06 -35.37
C VAL A 344 8.32 -12.82 -36.86
N SER A 345 7.58 -11.91 -37.46
CA SER A 345 7.74 -11.51 -38.87
C SER A 345 8.66 -10.30 -38.93
N GLU A 346 9.82 -10.47 -39.57
CA GLU A 346 10.77 -9.38 -39.85
C GLU A 346 10.13 -8.21 -40.63
N ARG A 347 9.01 -8.45 -41.33
CA ARG A 347 8.34 -7.46 -42.19
C ARG A 347 7.21 -6.69 -41.52
N THR A 348 6.59 -7.23 -40.48
CA THR A 348 5.39 -6.64 -39.85
C THR A 348 5.59 -6.27 -38.38
N GLY A 349 6.72 -6.63 -37.78
CA GLY A 349 7.19 -6.11 -36.48
C GLY A 349 6.35 -6.48 -35.25
N VAL A 350 5.13 -6.97 -35.42
CA VAL A 350 4.25 -7.40 -34.33
C VAL A 350 3.70 -8.77 -34.66
N ALA A 351 4.08 -9.75 -33.86
CA ALA A 351 3.38 -10.99 -33.74
C ALA A 351 3.09 -11.10 -32.26
N TYR A 352 1.89 -10.82 -31.80
CA TYR A 352 1.38 -11.49 -30.61
C TYR A 352 -0.11 -11.68 -30.80
N ASP A 353 -0.62 -12.78 -30.29
CA ASP A 353 -2.04 -13.10 -30.35
C ASP A 353 -2.73 -12.36 -29.19
N PRO A 354 -3.58 -11.35 -29.46
CA PRO A 354 -4.26 -10.61 -28.39
C PRO A 354 -5.13 -11.51 -27.51
N SER A 355 -5.61 -12.65 -28.03
CA SER A 355 -6.41 -13.61 -27.28
C SER A 355 -5.60 -14.39 -26.23
N ALA A 356 -4.27 -14.41 -26.35
CA ALA A 356 -3.39 -15.06 -25.38
C ALA A 356 -2.94 -14.12 -24.25
N VAL A 357 -3.22 -12.82 -24.34
CA VAL A 357 -2.82 -11.84 -23.33
C VAL A 357 -3.60 -12.08 -22.04
N ILE A 358 -2.87 -12.42 -20.98
CA ILE A 358 -3.44 -12.62 -19.65
C ILE A 358 -3.60 -11.27 -18.95
N HIS A 359 -2.56 -10.43 -19.02
CA HIS A 359 -2.57 -9.13 -18.38
C HIS A 359 -1.67 -8.14 -19.12
N GLN A 360 -2.11 -6.88 -19.21
CA GLN A 360 -1.34 -5.79 -19.78
C GLN A 360 -1.76 -4.45 -19.20
N VAL A 361 -0.82 -3.52 -19.16
CA VAL A 361 -1.01 -2.16 -18.65
C VAL A 361 -0.29 -1.16 -19.54
N ARG A 362 -0.91 0.00 -19.72
CA ARG A 362 -0.32 1.15 -20.43
C ARG A 362 0.18 2.19 -19.43
N ILE A 363 1.44 2.56 -19.53
CA ILE A 363 2.07 3.62 -18.74
C ILE A 363 1.77 4.97 -19.41
N THR A 364 0.97 5.80 -18.75
CA THR A 364 0.53 7.10 -19.32
C THR A 364 1.38 8.30 -18.91
N GLN A 365 2.16 8.21 -17.82
CA GLN A 365 2.98 9.33 -17.31
C GLN A 365 4.49 9.01 -17.33
N PRO A 366 5.32 9.76 -18.08
CA PRO A 366 6.76 9.55 -18.15
C PRO A 366 7.46 10.25 -16.98
N LEU A 367 7.47 9.64 -15.78
CA LEU A 367 8.15 10.21 -14.61
C LEU A 367 9.33 9.36 -14.09
N GLN A 368 9.54 8.16 -14.61
CA GLN A 368 10.44 7.17 -13.99
C GLN A 368 11.28 6.42 -15.03
N LYS A 369 12.51 6.05 -14.64
CA LYS A 369 13.47 5.33 -15.49
C LYS A 369 13.20 3.84 -15.60
N GLY A 370 12.67 3.22 -14.56
CA GLY A 370 12.40 1.79 -14.53
C GLY A 370 11.13 1.47 -13.76
N LEU A 371 10.49 0.37 -14.16
CA LEU A 371 9.29 -0.15 -13.54
C LEU A 371 9.44 -1.67 -13.36
N LEU A 372 9.21 -2.15 -12.14
CA LEU A 372 8.87 -3.56 -11.91
C LEU A 372 7.37 -3.70 -12.13
N PHE A 373 6.98 -4.45 -13.16
CA PHE A 373 5.59 -4.60 -13.59
C PHE A 373 5.00 -5.98 -13.24
N GLY A 374 5.78 -6.90 -12.69
CA GLY A 374 5.25 -8.19 -12.25
C GLY A 374 6.28 -9.04 -11.53
N VAL A 375 5.81 -9.97 -10.72
CA VAL A 375 6.63 -10.98 -10.05
C VAL A 375 5.99 -12.34 -10.24
N LEU A 376 6.67 -13.25 -10.93
CA LEU A 376 6.31 -14.67 -10.95
C LEU A 376 6.78 -15.31 -9.66
N ASP A 377 5.84 -15.85 -8.87
CA ASP A 377 6.12 -16.86 -7.86
C ASP A 377 6.21 -18.22 -8.56
N VAL A 378 7.44 -18.76 -8.62
CA VAL A 378 7.76 -19.94 -9.44
C VAL A 378 7.13 -21.20 -8.85
N GLU A 379 7.09 -21.30 -7.52
CA GLU A 379 6.54 -22.49 -6.85
C GLU A 379 5.01 -22.46 -6.86
N ALA A 380 4.42 -21.30 -6.54
CA ALA A 380 2.97 -21.13 -6.56
C ALA A 380 2.39 -21.18 -7.98
N LYS A 381 3.22 -21.00 -9.02
CA LYS A 381 2.80 -20.82 -10.42
C LYS A 381 1.78 -19.68 -10.56
N GLU A 382 2.10 -18.53 -9.99
CA GLU A 382 1.25 -17.34 -10.06
C GLU A 382 2.09 -16.11 -10.40
N ILE A 383 1.55 -15.21 -11.21
CA ILE A 383 2.13 -13.89 -11.42
C ILE A 383 1.40 -12.88 -10.54
N ILE A 384 2.15 -12.12 -9.78
CA ILE A 384 1.66 -11.02 -8.94
C ILE A 384 1.86 -9.74 -9.73
N TRP A 385 0.78 -9.00 -10.00
CA TRP A 385 0.88 -7.67 -10.58
C TRP A 385 1.58 -6.73 -9.61
N MET A 386 2.65 -6.10 -10.08
CA MET A 386 3.45 -5.16 -9.31
C MET A 386 3.53 -3.86 -10.05
N GLU A 387 3.51 -2.74 -9.32
CA GLU A 387 3.74 -1.44 -9.91
C GLU A 387 4.73 -0.67 -9.04
N LEU A 388 6.00 -1.04 -9.16
CA LEU A 388 7.07 -0.45 -8.35
C LEU A 388 8.02 0.38 -9.21
N PRO A 389 7.92 1.72 -9.12
CA PRO A 389 8.93 2.64 -9.62
C PRO A 389 10.33 2.30 -9.10
N PHE A 390 11.35 2.39 -9.96
CA PHE A 390 12.73 2.45 -9.48
C PHE A 390 13.61 3.36 -10.34
N GLN A 391 14.69 3.83 -9.72
CA GLN A 391 15.72 4.63 -10.39
C GLN A 391 16.81 3.70 -10.90
N GLY A 392 17.13 3.79 -12.19
CA GLY A 392 18.18 2.99 -12.83
C GLY A 392 17.89 2.76 -14.30
N GLN A 393 18.95 2.71 -15.11
CA GLN A 393 18.86 2.44 -16.55
C GLN A 393 18.77 0.94 -16.85
N VAL A 394 19.05 0.07 -15.87
CA VAL A 394 19.10 -1.39 -16.06
C VAL A 394 18.45 -2.14 -14.88
N ALA A 395 18.02 -3.38 -15.12
CA ALA A 395 17.31 -4.22 -14.16
C ALA A 395 18.08 -4.48 -12.84
N GLN A 396 19.42 -4.42 -12.87
CA GLN A 396 20.30 -4.62 -11.72
C GLN A 396 20.09 -3.57 -10.62
N ALA A 397 19.62 -2.38 -10.98
CA ALA A 397 19.36 -1.28 -10.03
C ALA A 397 18.15 -1.54 -9.11
N LEU A 398 17.29 -2.50 -9.46
CA LEU A 398 16.14 -2.88 -8.64
C LEU A 398 16.59 -3.54 -7.32
N SER A 399 16.10 -3.00 -6.20
CA SER A 399 16.37 -3.55 -4.86
C SER A 399 15.54 -4.81 -4.60
N ILE A 400 16.18 -5.99 -4.60
CA ILE A 400 15.51 -7.26 -4.29
C ILE A 400 14.95 -7.27 -2.87
N SER A 401 15.67 -6.72 -1.89
CA SER A 401 15.18 -6.64 -0.51
C SER A 401 13.93 -5.76 -0.41
N GLY A 402 13.90 -4.65 -1.15
CA GLY A 402 12.72 -3.80 -1.27
C GLY A 402 11.52 -4.53 -1.88
N VAL A 403 11.74 -5.33 -2.92
CA VAL A 403 10.69 -6.16 -3.54
C VAL A 403 10.18 -7.22 -2.56
N LYS A 404 11.06 -7.98 -1.89
CA LYS A 404 10.65 -8.98 -0.88
C LYS A 404 9.81 -8.38 0.23
N THR A 405 10.23 -7.23 0.77
CA THR A 405 9.48 -6.51 1.82
C THR A 405 8.09 -6.08 1.32
N LEU A 406 7.99 -5.65 0.06
CA LEU A 406 6.71 -5.27 -0.54
C LEU A 406 5.80 -6.50 -0.77
N LEU A 407 6.36 -7.62 -1.22
CA LEU A 407 5.62 -8.88 -1.38
C LEU A 407 5.10 -9.39 -0.04
N GLU A 408 5.91 -9.39 1.02
CA GLU A 408 5.47 -9.75 2.38
C GLU A 408 4.30 -8.86 2.83
N LYS A 409 4.39 -7.55 2.60
CA LYS A 409 3.29 -6.61 2.90
C LYS A 409 2.03 -6.89 2.09
N LEU A 410 2.16 -7.31 0.83
CA LEU A 410 1.00 -7.65 0.00
C LEU A 410 0.37 -8.97 0.42
N ASN A 411 1.18 -9.95 0.84
CA ASN A 411 0.72 -11.24 1.33
C ASN A 411 -0.02 -11.14 2.67
N SER A 412 0.26 -10.13 3.49
CA SER A 412 -0.47 -9.90 4.76
C SER A 412 -1.81 -9.17 4.58
N LYS A 413 -2.20 -8.81 3.36
CA LYS A 413 -3.50 -8.19 3.10
C LYS A 413 -4.61 -9.23 3.02
N LEU A 414 -5.74 -8.92 3.64
CA LEU A 414 -6.99 -9.63 3.39
C LEU A 414 -7.43 -9.42 1.94
N THR A 415 -7.92 -10.48 1.32
CA THR A 415 -8.45 -10.45 -0.04
C THR A 415 -9.93 -10.10 -0.02
N ILE A 416 -10.44 -9.59 -1.14
CA ILE A 416 -11.85 -9.23 -1.27
C ILE A 416 -12.74 -10.46 -1.04
N GLY A 417 -12.37 -11.61 -1.63
CA GLY A 417 -13.08 -12.88 -1.45
C GLY A 417 -13.11 -13.32 0.01
N ASN A 418 -12.00 -13.21 0.75
CA ASN A 418 -11.98 -13.55 2.19
C ASN A 418 -12.92 -12.66 3.01
N LEU A 419 -12.99 -11.36 2.70
CA LEU A 419 -13.88 -10.43 3.38
C LEU A 419 -15.35 -10.68 3.08
N LEU A 420 -15.68 -11.03 1.83
CA LEU A 420 -17.03 -11.44 1.44
C LEU A 420 -17.44 -12.76 2.09
N ALA A 421 -16.52 -13.70 2.25
CA ALA A 421 -16.77 -14.93 2.98
C ALA A 421 -17.07 -14.66 4.47
N ILE A 422 -16.36 -13.71 5.09
CA ILE A 422 -16.65 -13.25 6.46
C ILE A 422 -18.03 -12.57 6.54
N LYS A 423 -18.41 -11.77 5.53
CA LYS A 423 -19.77 -11.21 5.43
C LYS A 423 -20.82 -12.33 5.38
N ALA A 424 -20.60 -13.33 4.53
CA ALA A 424 -21.51 -14.48 4.39
C ALA A 424 -21.69 -15.21 5.73
N GLU A 425 -20.60 -15.52 6.42
CA GLU A 425 -20.61 -16.12 7.75
C GLU A 425 -21.38 -15.25 8.76
N ALA A 426 -21.08 -13.95 8.82
CA ALA A 426 -21.66 -13.03 9.79
C ALA A 426 -23.17 -12.79 9.59
N GLN A 427 -23.66 -12.94 8.37
CA GLN A 427 -25.07 -12.73 7.99
C GLN A 427 -25.83 -14.04 7.75
N GLY A 428 -25.19 -15.20 7.92
CA GLY A 428 -25.82 -16.50 7.71
C GLY A 428 -26.16 -16.82 6.25
N LEU A 429 -25.44 -16.24 5.29
CA LEU A 429 -25.64 -16.47 3.85
C LEU A 429 -24.96 -17.78 3.42
N GLN A 430 -25.64 -18.55 2.57
CA GLN A 430 -25.06 -19.72 1.92
C GLN A 430 -24.32 -19.29 0.65
N ILE A 431 -23.06 -19.71 0.51
CA ILE A 431 -22.26 -19.42 -0.68
C ILE A 431 -22.70 -20.35 -1.82
N GLU A 432 -23.21 -19.76 -2.89
CA GLU A 432 -23.60 -20.48 -4.12
C GLU A 432 -22.50 -20.42 -5.18
N THR A 433 -22.45 -21.48 -5.99
CA THR A 433 -21.47 -21.60 -7.09
C THR A 433 -21.99 -21.06 -8.42
N ASP A 434 -23.30 -20.97 -8.58
CA ASP A 434 -23.95 -20.38 -9.76
C ASP A 434 -24.45 -18.98 -9.41
N PRO A 435 -23.96 -17.92 -10.10
CA PRO A 435 -24.42 -16.55 -9.87
C PRO A 435 -25.92 -16.38 -10.12
N ALA A 436 -26.56 -17.23 -10.93
CA ALA A 436 -27.99 -17.15 -11.21
C ALA A 436 -28.87 -17.59 -10.03
N LEU A 437 -28.30 -18.32 -9.06
CA LEU A 437 -29.00 -18.82 -7.87
C LEU A 437 -28.76 -17.94 -6.63
N ALA A 438 -27.89 -16.94 -6.73
CA ALA A 438 -27.56 -16.05 -5.63
C ALA A 438 -28.43 -14.79 -5.62
N ASP A 439 -28.80 -14.34 -4.42
CA ASP A 439 -29.46 -13.05 -4.22
C ASP A 439 -28.44 -11.90 -4.33
N GLU A 440 -27.21 -12.15 -3.85
CA GLU A 440 -26.09 -11.22 -3.92
C GLU A 440 -24.99 -11.77 -4.83
N VAL A 441 -24.64 -11.02 -5.87
CA VAL A 441 -23.57 -11.42 -6.81
C VAL A 441 -22.39 -10.45 -6.70
N TYR A 442 -21.25 -10.99 -6.27
CA TYR A 442 -19.98 -10.30 -6.23
C TYR A 442 -19.04 -10.88 -7.27
N ASP A 443 -18.92 -10.19 -8.40
CA ASP A 443 -18.06 -10.58 -9.52
C ASP A 443 -17.01 -9.50 -9.85
N MET A 444 -16.20 -9.77 -10.88
CA MET A 444 -15.20 -8.81 -11.36
C MET A 444 -15.80 -7.50 -11.88
N GLN A 445 -17.05 -7.53 -12.37
CA GLN A 445 -17.75 -6.32 -12.83
C GLN A 445 -18.13 -5.43 -11.64
N TRP A 446 -18.64 -6.03 -10.56
CA TRP A 446 -18.90 -5.34 -9.29
C TRP A 446 -17.62 -4.72 -8.71
N ALA A 447 -16.52 -5.49 -8.70
CA ALA A 447 -15.22 -5.01 -8.22
C ALA A 447 -14.72 -3.80 -9.03
N GLY A 448 -14.88 -3.82 -10.35
CA GLY A 448 -14.46 -2.75 -11.26
C GLY A 448 -15.25 -1.44 -11.14
N GLN A 449 -16.44 -1.46 -10.52
CA GLN A 449 -17.30 -0.28 -10.34
C GLN A 449 -16.93 0.58 -9.11
N GLY A 450 -15.83 0.27 -8.40
CA GLY A 450 -15.39 1.03 -7.23
C GLY A 450 -16.18 0.76 -5.94
N LYS A 451 -17.14 -0.18 -5.98
CA LYS A 451 -18.03 -0.55 -4.87
C LYS A 451 -17.33 -1.22 -3.69
N ILE A 452 -16.10 -1.72 -3.88
CA ILE A 452 -15.28 -2.34 -2.82
C ILE A 452 -15.06 -1.36 -1.66
N SER A 453 -14.73 -0.11 -1.96
CA SER A 453 -14.48 0.90 -0.92
C SER A 453 -15.76 1.26 -0.18
N GLU A 454 -16.90 1.30 -0.89
CA GLU A 454 -18.21 1.56 -0.30
C GLU A 454 -18.66 0.43 0.63
N LEU A 455 -18.28 -0.81 0.36
CA LEU A 455 -18.65 -1.95 1.21
C LEU A 455 -17.75 -2.05 2.46
N PHE A 456 -16.43 -1.94 2.30
CA PHE A 456 -15.49 -2.27 3.38
C PHE A 456 -14.85 -1.07 4.09
N LEU A 457 -14.87 0.13 3.51
CA LEU A 457 -14.09 1.28 3.99
C LEU A 457 -14.94 2.47 4.44
N LYS A 458 -16.23 2.24 4.75
CA LYS A 458 -17.14 3.24 5.31
C LYS A 458 -16.66 3.83 6.63
#